data_AF-A0A931RH25-F1
#
_entry.id   AF-A0A931RH25-F1
#
_cell.length_a   1.000
_cell.length_b   1.000
_cell.length_c   1.000
_cell.angle_alpha   90.00
_cell.angle_beta   90.00
_cell.angle_gamma   90.00
#
_symmetry.space_group_name_H-M   'P 1'
#
loop_
_entity.id
_entity.type
_entity.pdbx_description
1 polymer ?
#
loop_
_entity_poly.entity_id
_entity_poly.type
_entity_poly.pdbx_seq_one_letter_code
_entity_poly.pdbx_strand_id
1 'polypeptide(L)' 'MNLIINWIISALAIIIVAYLLLFTFVINAALLLLASSIVPGFQIANFWWALLFSLLLTAVNYVFSQMGEEKKYGFK' A
#
# COMPACT_ATOMS: atom_id res chain seq x y z
N MET A 1 -5.22 34.20 16.58
CA MET A 1 -6.49 33.73 15.97
C MET A 1 -6.26 32.67 14.89
N ASN A 2 -5.33 32.88 13.95
CA ASN A 2 -5.08 31.92 12.85
C ASN A 2 -4.48 30.56 13.30
N LEU A 3 -3.75 30.51 14.41
CA LEU A 3 -3.15 29.26 14.91
C LEU A 3 -4.20 28.22 15.30
N ILE A 4 -5.30 28.63 15.94
CA ILE A 4 -6.36 27.70 16.39
C ILE A 4 -7.09 27.10 15.20
N ILE A 5 -7.36 27.91 14.17
CA ILE A 5 -8.04 27.47 12.94
C ILE A 5 -7.19 26.45 12.18
N ASN A 6 -5.89 26.71 12.01
CA ASN A 6 -5.01 25.79 11.30
C ASN A 6 -4.84 24.46 12.04
N TRP A 7 -4.78 24.48 13.36
CA TRP A 7 -4.70 23.26 14.18
C TRP A 7 -5.96 22.40 14.05
N ILE A 8 -7.14 23.01 14.04
CA ILE A 8 -8.40 22.25 13.93
C ILE A 8 -8.57 21.63 12.53
N ILE A 9 -8.20 22.37 11.49
CA ILE A 9 -8.22 21.86 10.11
C ILE A 9 -7.22 20.72 9.96
N SER A 10 -6.01 20.86 10.52
CA SER A 10 -4.98 19.82 10.44
C SER A 10 -5.37 18.55 11.20
N ALA A 11 -6.00 18.67 12.37
CA ALA A 11 -6.51 17.52 13.11
C ALA A 11 -7.59 16.75 12.33
N LEU A 12 -8.53 17.47 11.71
CA LEU A 12 -9.56 16.86 10.86
C LEU A 12 -8.94 16.16 9.64
N ALA A 13 -7.95 16.78 9.00
CA ALA A 13 -7.24 16.20 7.87
C ALA A 13 -6.53 14.88 8.25
N ILE A 14 -5.86 14.85 9.40
CA ILE A 14 -5.21 13.63 9.91
C ILE A 14 -6.22 12.51 10.17
N ILE A 15 -7.38 12.82 10.72
CA ILE A 15 -8.44 11.83 10.95
C ILE A 15 -8.90 11.25 9.62
N ILE A 16 -9.19 12.10 8.63
CA ILE A 16 -9.63 11.66 7.28
C ILE A 16 -8.57 10.77 6.63
N VAL A 17 -7.30 11.21 6.64
CA VAL A 17 -6.19 10.44 6.06
C VAL A 17 -5.99 9.11 6.80
N ALA A 18 -6.13 9.08 8.11
CA ALA A 18 -6.02 7.85 8.89
C ALA A 18 -7.09 6.83 8.50
N TYR A 19 -8.34 7.26 8.29
CA TYR A 19 -9.41 6.38 7.81
C TYR A 19 -9.15 5.85 6.40
N LEU A 20 -8.69 6.73 5.49
CA LEU A 20 -8.34 6.32 4.12
C LEU A 20 -7.18 5.32 4.10
N LEU A 21 -6.10 5.62 4.84
CA LEU A 21 -4.94 4.74 4.96
C LEU A 21 -5.33 3.40 5.56
N LEU A 22 -6.10 3.38 6.65
CA LEU A 22 -6.50 2.13 7.30
C LEU A 22 -7.34 1.26 6.37
N PHE A 23 -8.30 1.82 5.65
CA PHE A 23 -9.12 1.07 4.70
C PHE A 23 -8.29 0.49 3.55
N THR A 24 -7.44 1.31 2.93
CA THR A 24 -6.55 0.87 1.84
C THR A 24 -5.54 -0.18 2.31
N PHE A 25 -4.99 -0.04 3.52
CA PHE A 25 -4.00 -0.99 4.03
C PHE A 25 -4.64 -2.35 4.34
N VAL A 26 -5.83 -2.35 4.94
CA VAL A 26 -6.59 -3.57 5.24
C VAL A 26 -6.97 -4.33 3.97
N ILE A 27 -7.47 -3.64 2.93
CA ILE A 27 -7.90 -4.32 1.71
C ILE A 27 -6.71 -4.91 0.93
N ASN A 28 -5.55 -4.23 0.92
CA ASN A 28 -4.33 -4.78 0.31
C ASN A 28 -3.87 -6.07 1.00
N ALA A 29 -3.87 -6.11 2.33
CA ALA A 29 -3.54 -7.34 3.06
C ALA A 29 -4.58 -8.45 2.84
N ALA A 30 -5.87 -8.10 2.79
CA ALA A 30 -6.93 -9.06 2.48
C ALA A 30 -6.74 -9.69 1.08
N LEU A 31 -6.41 -8.87 0.07
CA LEU A 31 -6.07 -9.36 -1.27
C LEU A 31 -4.85 -10.29 -1.26
N LEU A 32 -3.83 -10.00 -0.46
CA LEU A 32 -2.67 -10.87 -0.32
C LEU A 32 -3.01 -12.21 0.33
N LEU A 33 -3.85 -12.23 1.36
CA LEU A 33 -4.33 -13.48 1.96
C LEU A 33 -5.15 -14.31 0.96
N LEU A 34 -5.93 -13.66 0.10
CA LEU A 34 -6.60 -14.34 -1.01
C LEU A 34 -5.60 -14.85 -2.06
N ALA A 35 -4.57 -14.07 -2.40
CA ALA A 35 -3.52 -14.53 -3.32
C ALA A 35 -2.75 -15.74 -2.76
N SER A 36 -2.56 -15.80 -1.45
CA SER A 36 -1.95 -16.93 -0.73
C SER A 36 -2.73 -18.24 -0.91
N SER A 37 -4.05 -18.20 -0.99
CA SER A 37 -4.84 -19.42 -1.25
C SER A 37 -4.88 -19.81 -2.73
N ILE A 38 -4.68 -18.84 -3.64
CA ILE A 38 -4.68 -19.07 -5.09
C ILE A 38 -3.33 -19.63 -5.56
N VAL A 39 -2.22 -19.13 -5.03
CA VAL A 39 -0.87 -19.49 -5.49
C VAL A 39 -0.30 -20.60 -4.60
N PRO A 40 -0.16 -21.84 -5.12
CA PRO A 40 0.41 -22.94 -4.35
C PRO A 40 1.88 -22.63 -3.99
N GLY A 41 2.21 -22.76 -2.71
CA GLY A 41 3.54 -22.46 -2.15
C GLY A 41 3.69 -21.05 -1.57
N PHE A 42 2.71 -20.15 -1.75
CA PHE A 42 2.72 -18.83 -1.13
C PHE A 42 1.89 -18.83 0.17
N GLN A 43 2.55 -19.06 1.31
CA GLN A 43 1.89 -19.05 2.62
C GLN A 43 2.18 -17.76 3.38
N ILE A 44 1.12 -17.13 3.89
CA ILE A 44 1.22 -16.00 4.81
C ILE A 44 0.62 -16.42 6.16
N ALA A 45 1.41 -16.36 7.23
CA ALA A 45 1.01 -16.87 8.54
C ALA A 45 -0.20 -16.12 9.13
N ASN A 46 -0.10 -14.79 9.23
CA ASN A 46 -1.10 -13.95 9.91
C ASN A 46 -1.41 -12.69 9.09
N PHE A 47 -2.53 -12.04 9.40
CA PHE A 47 -2.90 -10.73 8.80
C PHE A 47 -1.81 -9.66 8.94
N TRP A 48 -1.13 -9.59 10.09
CA TRP A 48 -0.02 -8.66 10.31
C TRP A 48 1.17 -8.91 9.37
N TRP A 49 1.44 -10.19 9.07
CA TRP A 49 2.46 -10.56 8.09
C TRP A 49 2.02 -10.22 6.66
N ALA A 50 0.73 -10.35 6.35
CA ALA A 50 0.18 -9.92 5.05
C ALA A 50 0.30 -8.40 4.85
N LEU A 51 0.03 -7.60 5.88
CA LEU A 51 0.19 -6.14 5.83
C LEU A 51 1.65 -5.74 5.53
N LEU A 52 2.60 -6.31 6.29
CA LEU A 52 4.02 -6.03 6.08
C LEU A 52 4.48 -6.49 4.68
N PHE A 53 4.04 -7.68 4.26
CA PHE A 53 4.39 -8.22 2.95
C PHE A 53 3.83 -7.37 1.81
N SER A 54 2.63 -6.80 1.95
CA SER A 54 2.07 -5.87 0.96
C SER A 54 3.00 -4.66 0.76
N LEU A 55 3.52 -4.10 1.84
CA LEU A 55 4.45 -2.96 1.78
C LEU A 55 5.78 -3.36 1.14
N LEU A 56 6.34 -4.52 1.54
CA LEU A 56 7.58 -5.05 0.98
C LEU A 56 7.43 -5.39 -0.51
N LEU A 57 6.32 -5.98 -0.92
CA LEU A 57 6.02 -6.29 -2.31
C LEU A 57 6.01 -5.02 -3.17
N THR A 58 5.39 -3.94 -2.69
CA THR A 58 5.46 -2.64 -3.37
C THR A 58 6.89 -2.11 -3.48
N ALA A 59 7.69 -2.21 -2.41
CA ALA A 59 9.09 -1.79 -2.43
C ALA A 59 9.94 -2.62 -3.41
N VAL A 60 9.78 -3.94 -3.42
CA VAL A 60 10.46 -4.84 -4.35
C VAL A 60 10.03 -4.53 -5.78
N ASN A 61 8.73 -4.42 -6.06
CA ASN A 61 8.23 -4.07 -7.39
C ASN A 61 8.75 -2.71 -7.86
N TYR A 62 8.88 -1.73 -6.97
CA TYR A 62 9.48 -0.45 -7.30
C TYR A 62 10.94 -0.60 -7.74
N VAL A 63 11.75 -1.34 -6.98
CA VAL A 63 13.16 -1.60 -7.34
C VAL A 63 13.27 -2.37 -8.65
N PHE A 64 12.46 -3.43 -8.83
CA PHE A 64 12.43 -4.21 -10.06
C PHE A 64 11.96 -3.39 -11.26
N SER A 65 10.97 -2.51 -11.09
CA SER A 65 10.50 -1.61 -12.17
C SER A 65 11.55 -0.58 -12.57
N GLN A 66 12.45 -0.19 -11.67
CA GLN A 66 13.55 0.72 -11.99
C GLN A 66 14.71 0.00 -12.71
N MET A 67 14.89 -1.30 -12.46
CA MET A 67 15.90 -2.13 -13.13
C MET A 67 15.40 -2.66 -14.48
N GLY A 68 14.15 -3.11 -14.50
CA GLY A 68 13.39 -3.46 -15.68
C GLY A 68 12.82 -2.19 -16.31
N GLU A 69 13.70 -1.35 -16.86
CA GLU A 69 13.28 -0.37 -17.86
C GLU A 69 12.65 -1.13 -19.04
N GLU A 70 11.35 -1.38 -18.95
CA GLU A 70 10.52 -1.74 -20.09
C GLU A 70 10.59 -0.55 -21.05
N LYS A 71 11.52 -0.64 -22.01
CA LYS A 71 11.56 0.23 -23.17
C LYS A 71 10.23 0.08 -23.90
N LYS A 72 9.28 0.93 -23.54
CA LYS A 72 8.03 1.09 -24.27
C LYS A 72 8.42 1.48 -25.70
N TYR A 73 8.29 0.51 -26.61
CA TYR A 73 8.60 0.65 -28.01
C TYR A 73 7.94 1.92 -28.55
N GLY A 74 8.79 2.87 -28.97
CA GLY A 74 8.37 4.00 -29.76
C GLY A 74 7.84 3.49 -31.08
N PHE A 75 6.53 3.43 -31.22
CA PHE A 75 5.92 3.44 -32.53
C PHE A 75 6.01 4.88 -33.03
N LYS A 76 6.86 5.08 -34.04
CA LYS A 76 6.86 6.26 -34.90
C LYS A 76 5.51 6.41 -35.61
#